data_AF-G8YCH1-F1
#
_entry.id   AF-G8YCH1-F1
#
_cell.length_a   1.000
_cell.length_b   1.000
_cell.length_c   1.000
_cell.angle_alpha   90.00
_cell.angle_beta   90.00
_cell.angle_gamma   90.00
#
_symmetry.space_group_name_H-M   'P 1'
#
loop_
_entity.id
_entity.type
_entity.pdbx_description
1 polymer ?
#
loop_
_entity_poly.entity_id
_entity_poly.type
_entity_poly.pdbx_seq_one_letter_code
_entity_poly.pdbx_strand_id
1 'polypeptide(L)'
;MRVASRLLKHVPLIKFVGGPHKAEKVSDAIRAHPLAPNGEIPGNMSGSSRSFSSGPVELKEGEVASRSQLSKRFQYRAPKEDEIEQVLSGGAEVVF
;
A
#
# COMPACT_ATOMS: atom_id res chain seq x y z
N MET A 1 42.63 26.52 4.31
CA MET A 1 41.35 25.85 3.98
C MET A 1 40.97 26.20 2.55
N ARG A 2 40.84 25.23 1.65
CA ARG A 2 40.42 25.49 0.25
C ARG A 2 38.90 25.61 0.22
N VAL A 3 38.40 26.82 -0.05
CA VAL A 3 36.96 27.06 -0.25
C VAL A 3 36.58 26.41 -1.58
N ALA A 4 35.65 25.46 -1.54
CA ALA A 4 35.20 24.74 -2.73
C ALA A 4 34.47 25.69 -3.70
N SER A 5 35.18 26.17 -4.71
CA SER A 5 34.69 27.10 -5.74
C SER A 5 33.56 26.53 -6.63
N ARG A 6 33.25 25.22 -6.50
CA ARG A 6 32.20 24.55 -7.28
C ARG A 6 30.78 25.04 -6.94
N LEU A 7 30.56 25.62 -5.75
CA LEU A 7 29.26 26.17 -5.36
C LEU A 7 28.89 27.49 -6.06
N LEU A 8 29.84 28.18 -6.71
CA LEU A 8 29.57 29.49 -7.34
C LEU A 8 28.91 29.41 -8.73
N LYS A 9 28.70 28.20 -9.28
CA LYS A 9 28.15 28.03 -10.64
C LYS A 9 26.62 28.01 -10.71
N HIS A 10 25.94 27.78 -9.60
CA HIS A 10 24.48 27.75 -9.56
C HIS A 10 23.98 28.87 -8.65
N VAL A 11 23.30 29.85 -9.25
CA VAL A 11 22.52 30.83 -8.49
C VAL A 11 21.26 30.10 -8.02
N PRO A 12 21.02 29.95 -6.71
CA PRO A 12 19.80 29.32 -6.23
C PRO A 12 18.59 30.17 -6.61
N LEU A 13 17.70 29.61 -7.42
CA LEU A 13 16.48 30.28 -7.91
C LEU A 13 15.50 30.65 -6.79
N ILE A 14 15.60 29.98 -5.64
CA ILE A 14 14.78 30.22 -4.46
C ILE A 14 15.66 30.62 -3.27
N LYS A 15 15.32 31.75 -2.67
CA LYS A 15 15.91 32.19 -1.39
C LYS A 15 15.05 31.62 -0.28
N PHE A 16 15.58 30.67 0.48
CA PHE A 16 14.96 30.26 1.74
C PHE A 16 15.07 31.44 2.71
N VAL A 17 13.95 32.13 2.94
CA VAL A 17 13.85 33.19 3.95
C VAL A 17 13.44 32.55 5.26
N GLY A 18 14.16 32.86 6.33
CA GLY A 18 14.07 32.14 7.60
C GLY A 18 15.26 31.20 7.74
N GLY A 19 15.97 31.30 8.87
CA GLY A 19 17.03 30.36 9.21
C GLY A 19 16.51 28.93 9.35
N PRO A 20 17.36 27.96 9.73
CA PRO A 20 16.97 26.57 9.87
C PRO A 20 15.70 26.43 10.72
N HIS A 21 14.65 25.81 10.16
CA HIS A 21 13.42 25.57 10.91
C HIS A 21 13.72 24.63 12.08
N LYS A 22 13.34 25.03 13.30
CA LYS A 22 13.43 24.14 14.45
C LYS A 22 12.36 23.07 14.29
N ALA A 23 12.78 21.83 14.01
CA ALA A 23 11.87 20.70 14.09
C ALA A 23 11.45 20.51 15.54
N GLU A 24 10.16 20.54 15.81
CA GLU A 24 9.64 20.19 17.13
C GLU A 24 9.93 18.72 17.40
N LYS A 25 10.41 18.41 18.61
CA LYS A 25 10.64 17.03 19.03
C LYS A 25 9.29 16.39 19.32
N VAL A 26 8.71 15.76 18.30
CA VAL A 26 7.54 14.91 18.48
C VAL A 26 8.00 13.63 19.18
N SER A 27 7.29 13.22 20.24
CA SER A 27 7.60 11.96 20.91
C SER A 27 7.25 10.77 20.03
N ASP A 28 8.11 9.75 20.00
CA ASP A 28 7.85 8.47 19.30
C ASP A 28 6.79 7.59 19.99
N ALA A 29 6.19 8.07 21.08
CA ALA A 29 5.08 7.39 21.73
C ALA A 29 3.91 7.26 20.76
N ILE A 30 3.32 6.06 20.67
CA ILE A 30 2.15 5.81 19.83
C ILE A 30 1.01 6.70 20.31
N ARG A 31 0.53 7.57 19.43
CA ARG A 31 -0.56 8.52 19.70
C ARG A 31 -1.60 8.41 18.61
N ALA A 32 -2.85 8.66 18.97
CA ALA A 32 -3.91 8.78 17.98
C ALA A 32 -3.62 9.99 17.08
N HIS A 33 -3.94 9.85 15.80
CA HIS A 33 -3.84 10.97 14.88
C HIS A 33 -4.84 12.07 15.31
N PRO A 34 -4.48 13.36 15.28
CA PRO A 34 -5.37 14.44 15.71
C PRO A 34 -6.67 14.53 14.91
N LEU A 35 -6.69 13.97 13.70
CA LEU A 35 -7.88 13.89 12.84
C LEU A 35 -8.51 12.48 12.82
N ALA A 36 -8.12 11.59 13.74
CA ALA A 36 -8.80 10.31 13.87
C ALA A 36 -10.24 10.57 14.38
N PRO A 37 -11.28 10.03 13.74
CA PRO A 37 -12.67 10.34 14.06
C PRO A 37 -13.04 10.05 15.52
N ASN A 38 -12.40 9.04 16.14
CA ASN A 38 -12.62 8.65 17.54
C ASN A 38 -11.35 8.73 18.40
N GLY A 39 -10.25 9.31 17.89
CA GLY A 39 -8.98 9.32 18.63
C GLY A 39 -8.43 7.91 18.90
N GLU A 40 -8.75 6.93 18.05
CA GLU A 40 -8.31 5.55 18.22
C GLU A 40 -6.91 5.33 17.65
N ILE A 41 -6.13 4.50 18.34
CA ILE A 41 -4.81 4.05 17.89
C ILE A 41 -5.02 2.71 17.16
N PRO A 42 -4.46 2.51 15.95
CA PRO A 42 -4.53 1.21 15.29
C PRO A 42 -3.84 0.15 16.15
N GLY A 43 -4.61 -0.81 16.66
CA GLY A 43 -4.14 -1.90 17.53
C GLY A 43 -4.66 -1.86 18.98
N ASN A 44 -5.07 -0.69 19.48
CA ASN A 44 -5.67 -0.57 20.82
C ASN A 44 -7.20 -0.66 20.73
N MET A 45 -7.70 -1.83 20.35
CA MET A 45 -9.09 -2.20 20.56
C MET A 45 -9.28 -2.72 22.00
N SER A 46 -9.12 -1.85 23.01
CA SER A 46 -9.49 -2.17 24.41
C SER A 46 -11.01 -2.21 24.62
N GLY A 47 -11.73 -2.83 23.69
CA GLY A 47 -13.20 -2.87 23.64
C GLY A 47 -13.78 -3.51 22.39
N SER A 48 -12.96 -3.94 21.43
CA SER A 48 -13.45 -4.76 20.33
C SER A 48 -12.40 -5.81 19.99
N SER A 49 -12.41 -6.89 20.76
CA SER A 49 -12.08 -8.19 20.20
C SER A 49 -13.06 -8.43 19.04
N ARG A 50 -12.79 -7.85 17.87
CA ARG A 50 -13.20 -8.49 16.62
C ARG A 50 -12.35 -9.73 16.56
N SER A 51 -12.80 -10.73 17.30
CA SER A 51 -12.47 -12.11 17.05
C SER A 51 -12.65 -12.25 15.56
N PHE A 52 -11.55 -12.37 14.82
CA PHE A 52 -11.62 -13.02 13.53
C PHE A 52 -12.16 -14.39 13.87
N SER A 53 -13.48 -14.55 13.73
CA SER A 53 -14.11 -15.84 13.86
C SER A 53 -13.37 -16.73 12.89
N SER A 54 -12.55 -17.65 13.41
CA SER A 54 -11.95 -18.71 12.62
C SER A 54 -13.00 -19.74 12.18
N GLY A 55 -14.27 -19.48 12.51
CA GLY A 55 -15.40 -20.27 12.03
C GLY A 55 -15.67 -20.02 10.54
N PRO A 56 -16.29 -20.99 9.86
CA PRO A 56 -16.81 -20.78 8.52
C PRO A 56 -17.72 -19.53 8.48
N VAL A 57 -17.52 -18.67 7.48
CA VAL A 57 -18.36 -17.49 7.30
C VAL A 57 -19.75 -17.94 6.87
N GLU A 58 -20.76 -17.71 7.71
CA GLU A 58 -22.16 -17.90 7.34
C GLU A 58 -22.54 -16.82 6.30
N LEU A 59 -22.79 -17.26 5.07
CA LEU A 59 -23.21 -16.38 3.97
C LEU A 59 -24.67 -16.02 4.15
N LYS A 60 -25.00 -14.74 4.00
CA LYS A 60 -26.40 -14.30 3.98
C LYS A 60 -27.08 -14.72 2.67
N GLU A 61 -28.41 -14.70 2.66
CA GLU A 61 -29.19 -15.00 1.46
C GLU A 61 -28.77 -14.07 0.30
N GLY A 62 -28.28 -14.67 -0.79
CA GLY A 62 -27.78 -13.95 -1.97
C GLY A 62 -26.29 -13.60 -1.94
N GLU A 63 -25.57 -13.88 -0.85
CA GLU A 63 -24.11 -13.78 -0.81
C GLU A 63 -23.46 -15.04 -1.38
N VAL A 64 -22.32 -14.84 -2.03
CA VAL A 64 -21.69 -15.85 -2.86
C VAL A 64 -20.24 -15.99 -2.45
N ALA A 65 -19.82 -17.20 -2.05
CA ALA A 65 -18.48 -17.43 -1.49
C ALA A 65 -17.38 -17.42 -2.56
N SER A 66 -17.73 -17.82 -3.79
CA SER A 66 -16.77 -17.96 -4.88
C SER A 66 -17.17 -17.11 -6.08
N ARG A 67 -16.18 -16.54 -6.75
CA ARG A 67 -16.38 -15.77 -8.00
C ARG A 67 -16.96 -16.64 -9.13
N SER A 68 -16.78 -17.96 -9.07
CA SER A 68 -17.37 -18.91 -10.05
C SER A 68 -18.89 -18.94 -10.01
N GLN A 69 -19.49 -18.59 -8.88
CA GLN A 69 -20.94 -18.55 -8.67
C GLN A 69 -21.54 -17.17 -9.04
N LEU A 70 -20.72 -16.17 -9.37
CA LEU A 70 -21.17 -14.86 -9.85
C LEU A 70 -21.41 -14.88 -11.37
N SER A 71 -21.94 -13.77 -11.92
CA SER A 71 -22.10 -13.64 -13.37
C SER A 71 -20.77 -13.69 -14.12
N LYS A 72 -20.82 -14.07 -15.40
CA LYS A 72 -19.62 -14.26 -16.27
C LYS A 72 -18.65 -13.09 -16.27
N ARG A 73 -19.12 -11.87 -16.00
CA ARG A 73 -18.28 -10.67 -15.92
C ARG A 73 -17.29 -10.70 -14.75
N PHE A 74 -17.63 -11.39 -13.66
CA PHE A 74 -16.80 -11.47 -12.45
C PHE A 74 -16.01 -12.78 -12.34
N GLN A 75 -16.33 -13.75 -13.18
CA GLN A 75 -15.59 -15.01 -13.29
C GLN A 75 -14.23 -14.79 -13.96
N TYR A 76 -13.22 -15.59 -13.59
CA TYR A 76 -11.95 -15.61 -14.32
C TYR A 76 -12.15 -16.23 -15.69
N ARG A 77 -11.47 -15.71 -16.71
CA ARG A 77 -11.39 -16.40 -18.00
C ARG A 77 -10.42 -17.56 -17.89
N ALA A 78 -10.76 -18.68 -18.52
CA ALA A 78 -9.81 -19.76 -18.72
C ALA A 78 -8.65 -19.22 -19.58
N PRO A 79 -7.39 -19.54 -19.20
CA PRO A 79 -6.24 -19.17 -20.01
C PRO A 79 -6.34 -19.86 -21.38
N LYS A 80 -5.86 -19.19 -22.41
CA LYS A 80 -5.75 -19.78 -23.75
C LYS A 80 -4.58 -20.78 -23.78
N GLU A 81 -4.60 -21.73 -24.72
CA GLU A 81 -3.50 -22.70 -24.88
C GLU A 81 -2.13 -22.00 -25.02
N ASP A 82 -2.05 -20.94 -25.84
CA ASP A 82 -0.82 -20.15 -26.01
C ASP A 82 -0.33 -19.51 -24.69
N GLU A 83 -1.25 -19.07 -23.82
CA GLU A 83 -0.92 -18.49 -22.52
C GLU A 83 -0.42 -19.58 -21.56
N ILE A 84 -1.00 -20.78 -21.63
CA ILE A 84 -0.54 -21.95 -20.88
C ILE A 84 0.87 -22.33 -21.32
N GLU A 85 1.12 -22.40 -22.63
CA GLU A 85 2.45 -22.68 -23.18
C GLU A 85 3.48 -21.64 -22.75
N GLN A 86 3.14 -20.35 -22.74
CA GLN A 86 4.02 -19.29 -22.25
C GLN A 86 4.34 -19.43 -20.75
N VAL A 87 3.36 -19.80 -19.92
CA VAL A 87 3.60 -20.05 -18.49
C VAL A 87 4.53 -21.26 -18.30
N LEU A 88 4.31 -22.33 -19.06
CA LEU A 88 5.11 -23.55 -18.99
C LEU A 88 6.52 -23.36 -19.55
N SER A 89 6.69 -22.56 -20.61
CA SER A 89 8.00 -22.21 -21.18
C SER A 89 8.75 -21.16 -20.36
N GLY A 90 8.11 -20.59 -19.32
CA GLY A 90 8.67 -19.51 -18.52
C GLY A 90 8.78 -18.17 -19.26
N GLY A 91 7.97 -17.98 -20.30
CA GLY A 91 7.98 -16.78 -21.14
C GLY A 91 9.17 -16.71 -22.09
N ALA A 92 9.91 -17.80 -22.27
CA ALA A 92 10.99 -17.87 -23.24
C ALA A 92 10.42 -18.17 -24.63
N GLU A 93 10.55 -17.22 -25.55
CA GLU A 93 10.34 -17.44 -26.97
C GLU A 93 11.62 -17.99 -27.60
N VAL A 94 11.53 -19.06 -28.40
CA VAL A 94 12.69 -19.61 -29.09
C VAL A 94 12.97 -18.73 -30.30
N VAL A 95 13.90 -17.79 -30.16
CA VAL A 95 14.41 -16.97 -31.27
C VAL A 95 15.48 -17.79 -32.01
N PHE A 96 15.21 -18.13 -33.27
CA PHE A 96 16.17 -18.73 -34.19
C PHE A 96 16.74 -17.69 -35.16
#